data_AF-A0A519WUS6-F1
#
_entry.id   AF-A0A519WUS6-F1
#
_cell.length_a   1.000
_cell.length_b   1.000
_cell.length_c   1.000
_cell.angle_alpha   90.00
_cell.angle_beta   90.00
_cell.angle_gamma   90.00
#
_symmetry.space_group_name_H-M   'P 1'
#
loop_
_entity.id
_entity.type
_entity.pdbx_description
1 polymer ?
#
loop_
_entity_poly.entity_id
_entity_poly.type
_entity_poly.pdbx_seq_one_letter_code
_entity_poly.pdbx_strand_id
1 'polypeptide(L)'
;MLREKDFREFIKTHDWAAYADKNVAITCSADAIVPTWAYMLLANKLKPHANEVVFGSLETLEAVLFNKALAKIDIDKFAGERVVVKGCADIEVPVAAYVEITNLLTPVVKSIMYGEPCSTVPIYKRKD
;
A
#
# COMPACT_ATOMS: atom_id res chain seq x y z
N MET A 1 -4.44 28.92 -2.95
CA MET A 1 -3.03 29.16 -2.50
C MET A 1 -2.98 29.01 -0.99
N LEU A 2 -2.02 28.24 -0.46
CA LEU A 2 -1.82 28.03 0.98
C LEU A 2 -1.32 29.31 1.68
N ARG A 3 -1.94 29.69 2.80
CA ARG A 3 -1.47 30.77 3.67
C ARG A 3 -0.64 30.17 4.82
N GLU A 4 0.65 30.48 4.87
CA GLU A 4 1.57 29.85 5.83
C GLU A 4 1.16 30.09 7.28
N LYS A 5 0.76 31.32 7.64
CA LYS A 5 0.32 31.65 9.00
C LYS A 5 -0.85 30.75 9.45
N ASP A 6 -1.89 30.68 8.63
CA ASP A 6 -3.10 29.91 8.92
C ASP A 6 -2.79 28.41 8.98
N PHE A 7 -1.93 27.91 8.08
CA PHE A 7 -1.50 26.52 8.07
C PHE A 7 -0.68 26.16 9.32
N ARG A 8 0.25 27.03 9.75
CA ARG A 8 1.02 26.81 10.97
C ARG A 8 0.16 26.85 12.22
N GLU A 9 -0.86 27.70 12.24
CA GLU A 9 -1.81 27.75 13.35
C GLU A 9 -2.64 26.46 13.41
N PHE A 10 -3.13 25.98 12.27
CA PHE A 10 -3.77 24.67 12.16
C PHE A 10 -2.86 23.55 12.69
N ILE A 11 -1.59 23.52 12.27
CA ILE A 11 -0.63 22.50 12.73
C ILE A 11 -0.49 22.45 14.26
N LYS A 12 -0.59 23.59 14.93
CA LYS A 12 -0.46 23.70 16.40
C LYS A 12 -1.74 23.33 17.14
N THR A 13 -2.90 23.64 16.57
CA THR A 13 -4.20 23.59 17.26
C THR A 13 -5.01 22.34 16.93
N HIS A 14 -4.68 21.65 15.83
CA HIS A 14 -5.36 20.43 15.43
C HIS A 14 -5.08 19.28 16.40
N ASP A 15 -6.12 18.49 16.71
CA ASP A 15 -6.00 17.30 17.54
C ASP A 15 -5.48 16.12 16.71
N TRP A 16 -4.19 15.83 16.85
CA TRP A 16 -3.53 14.72 16.15
C TRP A 16 -3.79 13.35 16.79
N ALA A 17 -4.25 13.30 18.04
CA ALA A 17 -4.57 12.03 18.70
C ALA A 17 -5.78 11.34 18.06
N ALA A 18 -6.64 12.10 17.36
CA ALA A 18 -7.75 11.57 16.58
C ALA A 18 -7.34 10.60 15.44
N TYR A 19 -6.05 10.50 15.12
CA TYR A 19 -5.50 9.58 14.12
C TYR A 19 -4.88 8.31 14.72
N ALA A 20 -5.01 8.10 16.03
CA ALA A 20 -4.64 6.84 16.68
C ALA A 20 -5.26 5.62 15.96
N ASP A 21 -4.44 4.59 15.78
CA ASP A 21 -4.78 3.32 15.14
C ASP A 21 -5.27 3.41 13.69
N LYS A 22 -5.11 4.57 13.04
CA LYS A 22 -5.51 4.80 11.64
C LYS A 22 -4.31 4.77 10.70
N ASN A 23 -4.57 4.38 9.46
CA ASN A 23 -3.70 4.61 8.32
C ASN A 23 -4.17 5.88 7.60
N VAL A 24 -3.25 6.77 7.20
CA VAL A 24 -3.60 8.11 6.71
C VAL A 24 -3.00 8.35 5.32
N ALA A 25 -3.84 8.74 4.37
CA ALA A 25 -3.45 9.23 3.06
C ALA A 25 -3.57 10.76 3.01
N ILE A 26 -2.47 11.45 2.74
CA ILE A 26 -2.42 12.90 2.58
C ILE A 26 -2.53 13.21 1.09
N THR A 27 -3.50 14.06 0.71
CA THR A 27 -3.66 14.53 -0.66
C THR A 27 -4.16 15.98 -0.70
N CYS A 28 -4.06 16.64 -1.85
CA CYS A 28 -4.76 17.89 -2.13
C CYS A 28 -5.78 17.64 -3.24
N SER A 29 -7.06 17.66 -2.85
CA SER A 29 -8.20 17.51 -3.77
C SER A 29 -8.64 18.83 -4.41
N ALA A 30 -8.10 19.97 -3.96
CA ALA A 30 -8.39 21.28 -4.51
C ALA A 30 -7.40 21.64 -5.63
N ASP A 31 -7.85 22.49 -6.56
CA ASP A 31 -6.97 23.15 -7.52
C ASP A 31 -6.17 24.27 -6.81
N ALA A 32 -5.16 23.85 -6.05
CA ALA A 32 -4.33 24.72 -5.24
C ALA A 32 -2.86 24.30 -5.32
N ILE A 33 -1.99 25.28 -5.53
CA ILE A 33 -0.54 25.09 -5.37
C ILE A 33 -0.23 25.02 -3.87
N VAL A 34 0.20 23.84 -3.43
CA VAL A 34 0.63 23.56 -2.05
C VAL A 34 2.13 23.27 -2.07
N PRO A 35 2.94 24.00 -1.30
CA PRO A 35 4.37 23.73 -1.26
C PRO A 35 4.66 22.42 -0.53
N THR A 36 5.65 21.66 -1.01
CA THR A 36 5.99 20.31 -0.50
C THR A 36 6.24 20.26 1.01
N TRP A 37 6.82 21.32 1.59
CA TRP A 37 7.09 21.38 3.03
C TRP A 37 5.82 21.28 3.88
N ALA A 38 4.65 21.65 3.36
CA ALA A 38 3.39 21.57 4.09
C ALA A 38 3.01 20.11 4.36
N TYR A 39 3.15 19.24 3.36
CA TYR A 39 2.94 17.79 3.51
C TYR A 39 3.97 17.16 4.45
N MET A 40 5.21 17.64 4.45
CA MET A 40 6.25 17.18 5.38
C MET A 40 5.88 17.51 6.84
N LEU A 41 5.32 18.70 7.10
CA LEU A 41 4.83 19.05 8.44
C LEU A 41 3.67 18.17 8.87
N LEU A 42 2.72 17.89 7.98
CA LEU A 42 1.62 16.95 8.27
C LEU A 42 2.18 15.56 8.60
N ALA A 43 3.08 15.03 7.76
CA ALA A 43 3.67 13.72 7.99
C ALA A 43 4.42 13.66 9.33
N ASN A 44 5.19 14.70 9.68
CA ASN A 44 5.88 14.78 10.97
C ASN A 44 4.91 14.74 12.16
N LYS A 45 3.78 15.44 12.07
CA LYS A 45 2.77 15.48 13.14
C LYS A 45 1.94 14.21 13.23
N LEU A 46 1.65 13.57 12.10
CA LEU A 46 0.87 12.34 12.06
C LEU A 46 1.70 11.12 12.48
N LYS A 47 3.00 11.09 12.20
CA LYS A 47 3.87 9.92 12.44
C LYS A 47 3.79 9.30 13.86
N PRO A 48 3.74 10.07 14.97
CA PRO A 48 3.62 9.47 16.30
C PRO A 48 2.22 8.95 16.65
N HIS A 49 1.19 9.24 15.84
CA HIS A 49 -0.20 8.87 16.13
C HIS A 49 -0.78 7.84 15.16
N ALA A 50 -0.46 7.95 13.87
CA ALA A 50 -0.96 7.05 12.83
C ALA A 50 -0.06 5.82 12.64
N ASN A 51 -0.66 4.69 12.27
CA ASN A 51 0.04 3.45 11.92
C ASN A 51 0.88 3.61 10.64
N GLU A 52 0.28 4.26 9.64
CA GLU A 52 0.90 4.54 8.34
C GLU A 52 0.53 5.95 7.88
N VAL A 53 1.48 6.62 7.21
CA VAL A 53 1.23 7.92 6.58
C VAL A 53 1.84 7.91 5.19
N VAL A 54 1.01 8.14 4.17
CA VAL A 54 1.46 8.24 2.77
C VAL A 54 0.98 9.55 2.16
N PHE A 55 1.64 9.98 1.09
CA PHE A 55 1.10 10.99 0.19
C PHE A 55 0.48 10.30 -1.03
N GLY A 56 -0.77 10.61 -1.34
CA GLY A 56 -1.52 10.00 -2.44
C GLY A 56 -2.98 9.74 -2.12
N SER A 57 -3.63 8.92 -2.96
CA SER A 57 -5.00 8.48 -2.79
C SER A 57 -5.12 7.36 -1.74
N LEU A 58 -6.35 6.98 -1.39
CA LEU A 58 -6.60 5.78 -0.58
C LEU A 58 -6.09 4.51 -1.29
N GLU A 59 -6.23 4.42 -2.61
CA GLU A 59 -5.66 3.32 -3.41
C GLU A 59 -4.13 3.25 -3.25
N THR A 60 -3.46 4.40 -3.18
CA THR A 60 -2.00 4.45 -2.93
C THR A 60 -1.68 3.91 -1.54
N LEU A 61 -2.48 4.28 -0.53
CA LEU A 61 -2.31 3.79 0.82
C LEU A 61 -2.48 2.27 0.89
N GLU A 62 -3.54 1.73 0.27
CA GLU A 62 -3.77 0.28 0.21
C GLU A 62 -2.60 -0.44 -0.48
N ALA A 63 -2.13 0.06 -1.63
CA ALA A 63 -0.97 -0.52 -2.30
C ALA A 63 0.28 -0.55 -1.40
N VAL A 64 0.56 0.54 -0.66
CA VAL A 64 1.68 0.59 0.29
C VAL A 64 1.49 -0.42 1.43
N LEU A 65 0.29 -0.52 1.99
CA LEU A 65 -0.02 -1.46 3.06
C LEU A 65 0.16 -2.92 2.61
N PHE A 66 -0.34 -3.26 1.41
CA PHE A 66 -0.13 -4.58 0.82
C PHE A 66 1.35 -4.86 0.56
N ASN A 67 2.09 -3.92 -0.04
CA ASN A 67 3.52 -4.11 -0.27
C ASN A 67 4.29 -4.35 1.05
N LYS A 68 3.97 -3.62 2.12
CA LYS A 68 4.56 -3.84 3.44
C LYS A 68 4.17 -5.19 4.06
N ALA A 69 2.97 -5.68 3.79
CA ALA A 69 2.54 -7.01 4.25
C ALA A 69 3.26 -8.12 3.45
N LEU A 70 3.31 -7.98 2.12
CA LEU A 70 3.97 -8.93 1.22
C LEU A 70 5.47 -9.02 1.48
N ALA A 71 6.14 -7.89 1.78
CA ALA A 71 7.56 -7.86 2.12
C ALA A 71 7.93 -8.66 3.40
N LYS A 72 6.95 -9.03 4.23
CA LYS A 72 7.15 -9.87 5.41
C LYS A 72 6.98 -11.36 5.12
N ILE A 73 6.54 -11.73 3.92
CA ILE A 73 6.37 -13.11 3.51
C ILE A 73 7.76 -13.69 3.24
N ASP A 74 8.03 -14.82 3.88
CA ASP A 74 9.20 -15.65 3.58
C ASP A 74 8.97 -16.40 2.27
N ILE A 75 9.46 -15.83 1.17
CA ILE A 75 9.27 -16.35 -0.19
C ILE A 75 10.01 -17.67 -0.44
N ASP A 76 11.04 -17.97 0.35
CA ASP A 76 11.84 -19.18 0.19
C ASP A 76 11.04 -20.44 0.54
N LYS A 77 9.99 -20.31 1.37
CA LYS A 77 9.02 -21.39 1.64
C LYS A 77 8.28 -21.87 0.39
N PHE A 78 8.28 -21.08 -0.68
CA PHE A 78 7.64 -21.42 -1.95
C PHE A 78 8.65 -21.83 -3.02
N ALA A 79 9.94 -21.90 -2.68
CA ALA A 79 10.99 -22.26 -3.63
C ALA A 79 10.73 -23.63 -4.26
N GLY A 80 10.66 -23.69 -5.58
CA GLY A 80 10.40 -24.92 -6.33
C GLY A 80 8.97 -25.46 -6.25
N GLU A 81 8.04 -24.73 -5.62
CA GLU A 81 6.65 -25.13 -5.46
C GLU A 81 5.76 -24.67 -6.63
N ARG A 82 4.55 -25.23 -6.71
CA ARG A 82 3.49 -24.73 -7.61
C ARG A 82 2.49 -23.95 -6.79
N VAL A 83 2.34 -22.65 -7.07
CA VAL A 83 1.54 -21.74 -6.27
C VAL A 83 0.29 -21.32 -7.04
N VAL A 84 -0.84 -21.23 -6.33
CA VAL A 84 -2.08 -20.61 -6.82
C VAL A 84 -2.31 -19.33 -6.02
N VAL A 85 -2.37 -18.19 -6.71
CA VAL A 85 -2.76 -16.90 -6.14
C VAL A 85 -4.27 -16.79 -6.23
N LYS A 86 -4.95 -16.80 -5.08
CA LYS A 86 -6.41 -16.73 -5.02
C LYS A 86 -6.89 -15.33 -5.45
N GLY A 87 -7.80 -15.28 -6.43
CA GLY A 87 -8.36 -14.03 -6.96
C GLY A 87 -9.70 -13.59 -6.33
N CYS A 88 -10.46 -14.53 -5.77
CA CYS A 88 -11.69 -14.22 -5.01
C CYS A 88 -11.34 -14.12 -3.53
N ALA A 89 -11.12 -12.91 -3.06
CA ALA A 89 -11.14 -12.59 -1.64
C ALA A 89 -12.47 -11.88 -1.32
N ASP A 90 -13.04 -12.16 -0.15
CA ASP A 90 -14.18 -11.40 0.39
C ASP A 90 -13.80 -9.94 0.69
N ILE A 91 -12.52 -9.62 0.54
CA ILE A 91 -11.89 -8.33 0.78
C ILE A 91 -11.32 -7.86 -0.54
N GLU A 92 -11.51 -6.58 -0.86
CA GLU A 92 -10.93 -5.97 -2.04
C GLU A 92 -9.40 -5.97 -1.94
N VAL A 93 -8.73 -6.56 -2.93
CA VAL A 93 -7.28 -6.62 -3.03
C VAL A 93 -6.85 -5.75 -4.21
N PRO A 94 -5.99 -4.73 -4.00
CA PRO A 94 -5.59 -3.84 -5.06
C PRO A 94 -4.77 -4.60 -6.12
N VAL A 95 -4.94 -4.21 -7.38
CA VAL A 95 -4.19 -4.80 -8.51
C VAL A 95 -2.68 -4.79 -8.26
N ALA A 96 -2.17 -3.72 -7.62
CA ALA A 96 -0.76 -3.61 -7.25
C ALA A 96 -0.25 -4.77 -6.39
N ALA A 97 -1.07 -5.32 -5.49
CA ALA A 97 -0.68 -6.46 -4.66
C ALA A 97 -0.50 -7.74 -5.48
N TYR A 98 -1.36 -7.98 -6.48
CA TYR A 98 -1.25 -9.12 -7.39
C TYR A 98 0.00 -9.02 -8.28
N VAL A 99 0.33 -7.81 -8.73
CA VAL A 99 1.58 -7.55 -9.47
C VAL A 99 2.79 -7.85 -8.57
N GLU A 100 2.79 -7.33 -7.34
CA GLU A 100 3.92 -7.47 -6.43
C GLU A 100 4.16 -8.94 -6.00
N ILE A 101 3.12 -9.67 -5.61
CA ILE A 101 3.28 -11.09 -5.25
C ILE A 101 3.76 -11.92 -6.44
N THR A 102 3.35 -11.57 -7.66
CA THR A 102 3.85 -12.23 -8.87
C THR A 102 5.34 -11.95 -9.07
N ASN A 103 5.78 -10.71 -8.90
CA ASN A 103 7.20 -10.34 -8.98
C ASN A 103 8.05 -11.09 -7.94
N LEU A 104 7.56 -11.19 -6.70
CA LEU A 104 8.25 -11.87 -5.60
C LEU A 104 8.35 -13.39 -5.82
N LEU A 105 7.29 -14.04 -6.31
CA LEU A 105 7.24 -15.50 -6.45
C LEU A 105 7.93 -16.01 -7.72
N THR A 106 7.83 -15.29 -8.83
CA THR A 106 8.37 -15.72 -10.14
C THR A 106 9.81 -16.24 -10.11
N PRO A 107 10.78 -15.59 -9.42
CA PRO A 107 12.16 -16.09 -9.39
C PRO A 107 12.35 -17.39 -8.59
N VAL A 108 11.43 -17.75 -7.68
CA VAL A 108 11.62 -18.88 -6.75
C VAL A 108 10.74 -20.10 -7.07
N VAL A 109 9.52 -19.90 -7.56
CA VAL A 109 8.54 -20.99 -7.77
C VAL A 109 8.72 -21.74 -9.10
N LYS A 110 8.09 -22.92 -9.22
CA LYS A 110 7.97 -23.65 -10.51
C LYS A 110 6.84 -23.13 -11.38
N SER A 111 5.71 -22.72 -10.79
CA SER A 111 4.60 -22.14 -11.54
C SER A 111 3.72 -21.27 -10.66
N ILE A 112 3.07 -20.29 -11.29
CA ILE A 112 2.04 -19.44 -10.70
C ILE A 112 0.76 -19.63 -11.50
N MET A 113 -0.33 -19.91 -10.81
CA MET A 113 -1.70 -19.89 -11.33
C MET A 113 -2.49 -18.81 -10.61
N TYR A 114 -3.52 -18.24 -11.24
CA TYR A 114 -4.41 -17.26 -10.64
C TYR A 114 -5.86 -17.72 -10.70
N GLY A 115 -6.62 -17.55 -9.63
CA GLY A 115 -8.06 -17.84 -9.59
C GLY A 115 -8.45 -18.80 -8.48
N GLU A 116 -9.54 -19.53 -8.68
CA GLU A 116 -9.98 -20.58 -7.74
C GLU A 116 -9.46 -21.94 -8.16
N PRO A 117 -9.27 -22.91 -7.23
CA PRO A 117 -8.77 -24.25 -7.54
C PRO A 117 -9.51 -24.96 -8.69
N CYS A 118 -10.78 -24.64 -8.90
CA CYS A 118 -11.61 -25.21 -9.97
C CYS A 118 -11.56 -24.43 -11.30
N SER A 119 -10.98 -23.23 -11.32
CA SER A 119 -10.96 -22.31 -12.47
C SER A 119 -9.73 -21.39 -12.42
N THR A 120 -8.55 -21.99 -12.54
CA THR A 120 -7.29 -21.24 -12.52
C THR A 120 -6.78 -20.90 -13.92
N VAL A 121 -6.26 -19.69 -14.08
CA VAL A 121 -5.52 -19.22 -15.27
C VAL A 121 -4.01 -19.37 -15.03
N PRO A 122 -3.24 -19.95 -15.97
CA PRO A 122 -1.78 -20.02 -15.84
C PRO A 122 -1.14 -18.64 -16.03
N ILE A 123 -0.28 -18.25 -15.08
CA ILE A 123 0.44 -16.96 -15.11
C ILE A 123 1.91 -17.17 -15.44
N TYR A 124 2.55 -18.16 -14.81
CA TYR A 124 3.96 -18.46 -14.99
C TYR A 124 4.22 -19.96 -14.88
N LYS A 125 5.17 -20.45 -15.68
CA LYS A 125 5.73 -21.80 -15.55
C LYS A 125 7.20 -21.75 -15.95
N ARG A 126 8.07 -22.18 -15.04
CA ARG A 126 9.50 -22.32 -15.28
C ARG A 126 9.73 -23.40 -16.34
N LYS A 127 10.69 -23.17 -17.24
CA LYS A 127 10.94 -24.00 -18.44
C LYS A 127 12.13 -24.94 -18.31
N ASP A 128 12.72 -25.03 -17.12
CA ASP A 128 13.86 -25.89 -16.77
C ASP A 128 13.46 -27.33 -16.47
#